data_AF-A0A950BR55-F1
#
_entry.id   AF-A0A950BR55-F1
#
_cell.length_a   1.000
_cell.length_b   1.000
_cell.length_c   1.000
_cell.angle_alpha   90.00
_cell.angle_beta   90.00
_cell.angle_gamma   90.00
#
_symmetry.space_group_name_H-M   'P 1'
#
loop_
_entity.id
_entity.type
_entity.pdbx_description
1 polymer ?
#
loop_
_entity_poly.entity_id
_entity_poly.type
_entity_poly.pdbx_seq_one_letter_code
_entity_poly.pdbx_strand_id
1 'polypeptide(L)'
;ELERRGVMLTVLRPGETYRLHPLMREAMMDRVRDREGQTGVAREHLWVAGMLEAAGKHAPALFHLERARDDERLVRFLSKHVDALFADGHGEQLAKAMRELTRRGADEPVLTGRVQGMLLRQRGLPGAHELFLAALEIAKRNGDQDSAFALRTLLLWVAIDQLDPQVLLDVGEFVNEAGALGTLQRATALVLLGWAKTIHGEFQDGLEKAAAAAELGASSADLRFRTALLYAYASTCLGDFTRADAAMSELLRDLESSDHVVLLCYTLFWYARLSLLWGDLNAAADYARQGVALGRHLNLHAEWGSVNYVLAAVSAATGDRDACARAVDAVTEHSAAAWYAADRERFGAFSKQVTARCAFVAGDADSASAIAREAAAKSSPSPATRAALKADIALYSVILETSDSADALASAAADVMQTAPRDAVDAAALASAEALIELASAVVPEHPIVVSHELPAAAGFAGFIASRRDLADLRELAAQLRHLMKAARGDQSEEGAAIIAAYERLKLRGAGFEAAATAALVRYLTRRRPALVEAFGAGHPLLAARETKPVRRAPQSATLTKREAEVLSLLALGLTNKEIAQRLDLSRRTVETDVERVLGKLNAASRTRAVAEAIRTGLLPATDLPSSSDDEQSA
;
A
#
# COMPACT_ATOMS: atom_id res chain seq x y z
N GLU A 1 -39.35 29.18 7.02
CA GLU A 1 -40.54 29.49 6.18
C GLU A 1 -40.60 28.71 4.89
N LEU A 2 -39.58 28.78 4.02
CA LEU A 2 -39.52 27.98 2.78
C LEU A 2 -39.58 26.47 3.04
N GLU A 3 -38.91 25.99 4.08
CA GLU A 3 -38.99 24.60 4.58
C GLU A 3 -40.42 24.20 4.96
N ARG A 4 -41.12 25.01 5.78
CA ARG A 4 -42.53 24.80 6.14
C ARG A 4 -43.45 24.75 4.92
N ARG A 5 -43.14 25.54 3.88
CA ARG A 5 -43.96 25.63 2.66
C ARG A 5 -43.61 24.57 1.61
N GLY A 6 -42.58 23.75 1.84
CA GLY A 6 -42.17 22.67 0.93
C GLY A 6 -41.73 23.13 -0.46
N VAL A 7 -41.40 24.41 -0.63
CA VAL A 7 -41.13 24.97 -1.96
C VAL A 7 -39.70 24.70 -2.36
N MET A 8 -39.51 23.73 -3.26
CA MET A 8 -38.28 23.54 -4.06
C MET A 8 -36.99 23.58 -3.23
N LEU A 9 -37.04 23.07 -2.00
CA LEU A 9 -35.96 23.08 -1.03
C LEU A 9 -35.95 21.74 -0.31
N THR A 10 -34.86 21.00 -0.49
CA THR A 10 -34.65 19.69 0.13
C THR A 10 -33.86 19.89 1.41
N VAL A 11 -34.41 19.42 2.52
CA VAL A 11 -33.69 19.39 3.81
C VAL A 11 -32.73 18.20 3.78
N LEU A 12 -31.43 18.47 3.86
CA LEU A 12 -30.40 17.42 3.99
C LEU A 12 -30.16 17.11 5.46
N ARG A 13 -30.02 18.16 6.28
CA ARG A 13 -30.02 18.09 7.74
C ARG A 13 -30.87 19.23 8.29
N PRO A 14 -31.93 18.94 9.07
CA PRO A 14 -32.78 19.97 9.65
C PRO A 14 -31.96 20.97 10.47
N GLY A 15 -32.18 22.27 10.25
CA GLY A 15 -31.46 23.33 10.97
C GLY A 15 -30.05 23.63 10.48
N GLU A 16 -29.42 22.76 9.70
CA GLU A 16 -28.02 22.90 9.27
C GLU A 16 -27.88 23.10 7.76
N THR A 17 -28.30 22.11 6.96
CA THR A 17 -27.98 22.02 5.54
C THR A 17 -29.21 21.80 4.68
N TYR A 18 -29.34 22.68 3.69
CA TYR A 18 -30.45 22.70 2.75
C TYR A 18 -29.91 22.68 1.32
N ARG A 19 -30.62 22.00 0.43
CA ARG A 19 -30.35 22.01 -0.99
C ARG A 19 -31.52 22.64 -1.72
N LEU A 20 -31.27 23.76 -2.38
CA LEU A 20 -32.22 24.35 -3.33
C LEU A 20 -32.38 23.46 -4.55
N HIS A 21 -33.61 23.34 -5.04
CA HIS A 21 -33.90 22.69 -6.31
C HIS A 21 -33.16 23.42 -7.45
N PRO A 22 -32.61 22.70 -8.44
CA PRO A 22 -31.86 23.31 -9.54
C PRO A 22 -32.60 24.46 -10.24
N LEU A 23 -33.88 24.28 -10.60
CA LEU A 23 -34.70 25.32 -11.23
C LEU A 23 -34.88 26.57 -10.36
N MET A 24 -35.03 26.40 -9.04
CA MET A 24 -35.17 27.55 -8.13
C MET A 24 -33.85 28.31 -8.02
N ARG A 25 -32.73 27.59 -7.95
CA ARG A 25 -31.39 28.18 -7.97
C ARG A 25 -31.16 28.95 -9.26
N GLU A 26 -31.48 28.39 -10.43
CA GLU A 26 -31.37 29.10 -11.71
C GLU A 26 -32.23 30.36 -11.74
N ALA A 27 -33.51 30.26 -11.36
CA ALA A 27 -34.40 31.42 -11.33
C ALA A 27 -33.92 32.53 -10.37
N MET A 28 -33.31 32.16 -9.24
CA MET A 28 -32.69 33.12 -8.32
C MET A 28 -31.43 33.77 -8.93
N MET A 29 -30.57 32.99 -9.58
CA MET A 29 -29.37 33.49 -10.23
C MET A 29 -29.70 34.40 -11.43
N ASP A 30 -30.73 34.07 -12.21
CA ASP A 30 -31.21 34.91 -13.31
C ASP A 30 -31.73 36.24 -12.78
N ARG A 31 -32.46 36.25 -11.67
CA ARG A 31 -32.89 37.50 -11.02
C ARG A 31 -31.73 38.37 -10.56
N VAL A 32 -30.66 37.77 -10.03
CA VAL A 32 -29.43 38.52 -9.68
C VAL A 32 -28.80 39.09 -10.93
N ARG A 33 -28.70 38.28 -12.00
CA ARG A 33 -28.15 38.69 -13.29
C ARG A 33 -28.95 39.83 -13.93
N ASP A 34 -30.27 39.80 -13.84
CA ASP A 34 -31.16 40.84 -14.40
C ASP A 34 -31.03 42.16 -13.63
N ARG A 35 -30.82 42.10 -12.31
CA ARG A 35 -30.74 43.29 -11.45
C ARG A 35 -29.35 43.93 -11.45
N GLU A 36 -28.32 43.10 -11.41
CA GLU A 36 -26.96 43.52 -11.08
C GLU A 36 -25.93 43.07 -12.13
N GLY A 37 -26.36 42.42 -13.21
CA GLY A 37 -25.50 41.92 -14.25
C GLY A 37 -24.59 40.78 -13.79
N GLN A 38 -23.53 40.54 -14.57
CA GLN A 38 -22.55 39.50 -14.26
C GLN A 38 -21.69 39.83 -13.03
N THR A 39 -21.53 41.11 -12.70
CA THR A 39 -20.80 41.55 -11.51
C THR A 39 -21.53 41.17 -10.21
N GLY A 40 -22.86 41.27 -10.18
CA GLY A 40 -23.66 40.76 -9.05
C GLY A 40 -23.52 39.24 -8.89
N VAL A 41 -23.62 38.49 -9.99
CA VAL A 41 -23.40 37.03 -9.98
C VAL A 41 -22.01 36.66 -9.46
N ALA A 42 -20.96 37.34 -9.94
CA ALA A 42 -19.60 37.12 -9.47
C ALA A 42 -19.44 37.41 -7.98
N ARG A 43 -20.07 38.48 -7.47
CA ARG A 43 -20.05 38.83 -6.04
C ARG A 43 -20.63 37.72 -5.16
N GLU A 44 -21.76 37.12 -5.55
CA GLU A 44 -22.36 36.01 -4.80
C GLU A 44 -21.43 34.78 -4.80
N HIS A 45 -20.79 34.47 -5.93
CA HIS A 45 -19.79 33.40 -6.01
C HIS A 45 -18.59 33.66 -5.09
N LEU A 46 -18.05 34.89 -5.07
CA LEU A 46 -16.94 35.26 -4.21
C LEU A 46 -17.29 35.19 -2.72
N TRP A 47 -18.51 35.57 -2.36
CA TRP A 47 -19.00 35.48 -0.98
C TRP A 47 -19.07 34.03 -0.52
N VAL A 48 -19.68 33.14 -1.32
CA VAL A 48 -19.75 31.70 -1.00
C VAL A 48 -18.36 31.07 -0.96
N ALA A 49 -17.48 31.42 -1.91
CA ALA A 49 -16.10 30.95 -1.91
C ALA A 49 -15.37 31.31 -0.61
N GLY A 50 -15.48 32.56 -0.14
CA GLY A 50 -14.85 33.00 1.10
C GLY A 50 -15.40 32.26 2.33
N MET A 51 -16.70 31.99 2.38
CA MET A 51 -17.29 31.18 3.46
C MET A 51 -16.77 29.74 3.45
N LEU A 52 -16.70 29.12 2.28
CA LEU A 52 -16.22 27.74 2.13
C LEU A 52 -14.73 27.63 2.45
N GLU A 53 -13.91 28.60 1.99
CA GLU A 53 -12.49 28.67 2.34
C GLU A 53 -12.31 28.79 3.86
N ALA A 54 -13.07 29.68 4.52
CA ALA A 54 -13.00 29.84 5.97
C ALA A 54 -13.43 28.58 6.74
N ALA A 55 -14.29 27.75 6.14
CA ALA A 55 -14.70 26.46 6.67
C ALA A 55 -13.73 25.31 6.31
N GLY A 56 -12.60 25.59 5.64
CA GLY A 56 -11.62 24.59 5.19
C GLY A 56 -12.09 23.73 4.00
N LYS A 57 -13.20 24.09 3.35
CA LYS A 57 -13.77 23.37 2.20
C LYS A 57 -13.21 23.92 0.90
N HIS A 58 -11.92 23.65 0.65
CA HIS A 58 -11.17 24.25 -0.45
C HIS A 58 -11.69 23.86 -1.83
N ALA A 59 -12.02 22.60 -2.09
CA ALA A 59 -12.47 22.19 -3.43
C ALA A 59 -13.84 22.79 -3.82
N PRO A 60 -14.85 22.83 -2.91
CA PRO A 60 -16.05 23.63 -3.13
C PRO A 60 -15.74 25.13 -3.32
N ALA A 61 -14.81 25.71 -2.56
CA ALA A 61 -14.42 27.12 -2.74
C ALA A 61 -13.83 27.39 -4.13
N LEU A 62 -12.96 26.49 -4.62
CA LEU A 62 -12.36 26.55 -5.96
C LEU A 62 -13.44 26.62 -7.05
N PHE A 63 -14.45 25.76 -6.97
CA PHE A 63 -15.57 25.74 -7.92
C PHE A 63 -16.29 27.10 -8.02
N HIS A 64 -16.44 27.80 -6.89
CA HIS A 64 -17.06 29.12 -6.85
C HIS A 64 -16.12 30.21 -7.36
N LEU A 65 -14.82 30.15 -7.05
CA LEU A 65 -13.83 31.09 -7.57
C LEU A 65 -13.69 31.03 -9.09
N GLU A 66 -13.69 29.83 -9.68
CA GLU A 66 -13.67 29.66 -11.14
C GLU A 66 -14.87 30.34 -11.82
N ARG A 67 -16.04 30.34 -11.17
CA ARG A 67 -17.26 30.99 -11.69
C ARG A 67 -17.30 32.48 -11.49
N ALA A 68 -16.65 32.99 -10.43
CA ALA A 68 -16.52 34.42 -10.22
C ALA A 68 -15.68 35.11 -11.31
N ARG A 69 -14.79 34.36 -11.98
CA ARG A 69 -13.85 34.85 -13.00
C ARG A 69 -12.99 36.03 -12.51
N ASP A 70 -12.63 36.00 -11.24
CA ASP A 70 -11.65 36.90 -10.61
C ASP A 70 -10.30 36.17 -10.53
N ASP A 71 -9.46 36.41 -11.53
CA ASP A 71 -8.21 35.66 -11.71
C ASP A 71 -7.21 35.96 -10.60
N GLU A 72 -7.12 37.21 -10.15
CA GLU A 72 -6.21 37.62 -9.07
C GLU A 72 -6.56 36.91 -7.76
N ARG A 73 -7.85 36.81 -7.45
CA ARG A 73 -8.32 36.10 -6.25
C ARG A 73 -8.20 34.58 -6.38
N LEU A 74 -8.43 34.04 -7.57
CA LEU A 74 -8.21 32.62 -7.84
C LEU A 74 -6.73 32.26 -7.69
N VAL A 75 -5.80 33.05 -8.23
CA VAL A 75 -4.35 32.83 -8.08
C VAL A 75 -3.95 32.84 -6.61
N ARG A 76 -4.34 33.85 -5.84
CA ARG A 76 -4.06 33.90 -4.39
C ARG A 76 -4.57 32.68 -3.65
N PHE A 77 -5.79 32.25 -3.96
CA PHE A 77 -6.38 31.06 -3.36
C PHE A 77 -5.58 29.80 -3.71
N LEU A 78 -5.23 29.62 -4.99
CA LEU A 78 -4.48 28.46 -5.45
C LEU A 78 -3.06 28.42 -4.84
N SER A 79 -2.33 29.54 -4.83
CA SER A 79 -1.00 29.61 -4.22
C SER A 79 -0.98 29.20 -2.74
N LYS A 80 -2.07 29.51 -2.02
CA LYS A 80 -2.22 29.17 -0.60
C LYS A 80 -2.66 27.72 -0.36
N HIS A 81 -3.51 27.15 -1.23
CA HIS A 81 -4.23 25.91 -0.96
C HIS A 81 -3.89 24.73 -1.88
N VAL A 82 -2.90 24.90 -2.77
CA VAL A 82 -2.50 23.85 -3.73
C VAL A 82 -2.21 22.51 -3.05
N ASP A 83 -1.43 22.49 -1.96
CA ASP A 83 -1.05 21.24 -1.29
C ASP A 83 -2.26 20.53 -0.66
N ALA A 84 -3.14 21.29 -0.02
CA ALA A 84 -4.36 20.75 0.58
C ALA A 84 -5.29 20.16 -0.49
N LEU A 85 -5.48 20.88 -1.60
CA LEU A 85 -6.28 20.40 -2.73
C LEU A 85 -5.68 19.14 -3.37
N PHE A 86 -4.35 19.01 -3.44
CA PHE A 86 -3.70 17.77 -3.87
C PHE A 86 -3.92 16.63 -2.87
N ALA A 87 -3.76 16.88 -1.57
CA ALA A 87 -4.03 15.89 -0.52
C ALA A 87 -5.48 15.40 -0.52
N ASP A 88 -6.42 16.28 -0.90
CA ASP A 88 -7.86 16.00 -1.05
C ASP A 88 -8.21 15.33 -2.39
N GLY A 89 -7.24 15.10 -3.29
CA GLY A 89 -7.46 14.41 -4.57
C GLY A 89 -7.92 15.30 -5.72
N HIS A 90 -7.79 16.62 -5.62
CA HIS A 90 -8.24 17.58 -6.63
C HIS A 90 -7.14 18.05 -7.61
N GLY A 91 -6.06 17.28 -7.77
CA GLY A 91 -4.94 17.60 -8.67
C GLY A 91 -5.34 17.88 -10.12
N GLU A 92 -6.26 17.09 -10.69
CA GLU A 92 -6.76 17.31 -12.07
C GLU A 92 -7.60 18.60 -12.18
N GLN A 93 -8.40 18.89 -11.15
CA GLN A 93 -9.21 20.10 -11.10
C GLN A 93 -8.30 21.34 -11.01
N LEU A 94 -7.25 21.27 -10.20
CA LEU A 94 -6.19 22.29 -10.15
C LEU A 94 -5.55 22.50 -11.52
N ALA A 95 -5.15 21.41 -12.20
CA ALA A 95 -4.56 21.47 -13.54
C ALA A 95 -5.49 22.17 -14.54
N LYS A 96 -6.79 21.88 -14.46
CA LYS A 96 -7.82 22.50 -15.29
C LYS A 96 -7.93 24.00 -14.99
N ALA A 97 -8.01 24.39 -13.72
CA ALA A 97 -8.05 25.79 -13.31
C ALA A 97 -6.83 26.56 -13.80
N MET A 98 -5.63 25.96 -13.70
CA MET A 98 -4.39 26.56 -14.22
C MET A 98 -4.42 26.77 -15.74
N ARG A 99 -4.85 25.76 -16.51
CA ARG A 99 -4.99 25.91 -17.97
C ARG A 99 -5.98 27.02 -18.35
N GLU A 100 -7.05 27.18 -17.57
CA GLU A 100 -8.05 28.23 -17.78
C GLU A 100 -7.51 29.63 -17.46
N LEU A 101 -6.71 29.77 -16.40
CA LEU A 101 -6.00 31.01 -16.07
C LEU A 101 -5.03 31.41 -17.19
N THR A 102 -4.19 30.48 -17.65
CA THR A 102 -3.26 30.72 -18.75
C THR A 102 -3.99 31.15 -20.02
N ARG A 103 -5.12 30.51 -20.36
CA ARG A 103 -5.89 30.86 -21.56
C ARG A 103 -6.49 32.28 -21.50
N ARG A 104 -6.74 32.78 -20.29
CA ARG A 104 -7.23 34.14 -20.04
C ARG A 104 -6.11 35.17 -19.92
N GLY A 105 -4.85 34.75 -20.06
CA GLY A 105 -3.69 35.63 -20.08
C GLY A 105 -3.03 35.86 -18.72
N ALA A 106 -3.41 35.11 -17.68
CA ALA A 106 -2.69 35.11 -16.41
C ALA A 106 -1.38 34.31 -16.53
N ASP A 107 -0.24 34.96 -16.34
CA ASP A 107 1.09 34.34 -16.38
C ASP A 107 1.57 34.03 -14.96
N GLU A 108 1.40 32.77 -14.55
CA GLU A 108 1.73 32.28 -13.20
C GLU A 108 2.72 31.10 -13.27
N PRO A 109 3.99 31.35 -13.65
CA PRO A 109 4.94 30.27 -13.96
C PRO A 109 5.35 29.47 -12.72
N VAL A 110 5.42 30.09 -11.54
CA VAL A 110 5.75 29.42 -10.27
C VAL A 110 4.65 28.41 -9.91
N LEU A 111 3.40 28.86 -9.90
CA LEU A 111 2.25 28.01 -9.58
C LEU A 111 2.04 26.92 -10.65
N THR A 112 2.21 27.27 -11.92
CA THR A 112 2.10 26.32 -13.04
C THR A 112 3.13 25.21 -12.93
N GLY A 113 4.42 25.57 -12.74
CA GLY A 113 5.50 24.59 -12.59
C GLY A 113 5.29 23.69 -11.36
N ARG A 114 4.81 24.25 -10.25
CA ARG A 114 4.47 23.49 -9.04
C ARG A 114 3.35 22.48 -9.29
N VAL A 115 2.20 22.90 -9.82
CA VAL A 115 1.04 22.01 -10.08
C VAL A 115 1.39 20.93 -11.10
N GLN A 116 2.03 21.30 -12.21
CA GLN A 116 2.39 20.33 -13.25
C GLN A 116 3.44 19.34 -12.75
N GLY A 117 4.46 19.80 -12.04
CA GLY A 117 5.48 18.91 -11.46
C GLY A 117 4.88 17.93 -10.44
N MET A 118 3.95 18.38 -9.59
CA MET A 118 3.25 17.51 -8.64
C MET A 118 2.43 16.42 -9.35
N LEU A 119 1.74 16.75 -10.46
CA LEU A 119 1.00 15.77 -11.27
C LEU A 119 1.91 14.77 -11.96
N LEU A 120 3.02 15.22 -12.54
CA LEU A 120 4.00 14.31 -13.14
C LEU A 120 4.55 13.34 -12.09
N ARG A 121 4.91 13.84 -10.90
CA ARG A 121 5.35 13.00 -9.78
C ARG A 121 4.28 12.00 -9.34
N GLN A 122 3.03 12.44 -9.15
CA GLN A 122 1.90 11.58 -8.77
C GLN A 122 1.65 10.44 -9.78
N ARG A 123 1.87 10.71 -11.07
CA ARG A 123 1.71 9.74 -12.15
C ARG A 123 2.99 8.91 -12.42
N GLY A 124 4.09 9.20 -11.73
CA GLY A 124 5.38 8.54 -11.98
C GLY A 124 5.98 8.87 -13.35
N LEU A 125 5.69 10.05 -13.89
CA LEU A 125 6.20 10.53 -15.17
C LEU A 125 7.46 11.40 -14.99
N PRO A 126 8.43 11.34 -15.92
CA PRO A 126 9.62 12.19 -15.87
C PRO A 126 9.25 13.67 -16.08
N GLY A 127 10.15 14.59 -15.72
CA GLY A 127 9.99 16.03 -15.94
C GLY A 127 9.58 16.85 -14.70
N ALA A 128 9.20 16.19 -13.60
CA ALA A 128 8.80 16.89 -12.38
C ALA A 128 9.93 17.73 -11.78
N HIS A 129 11.15 17.20 -11.76
CA HIS A 129 12.33 17.85 -11.21
C HIS A 129 12.66 19.16 -11.94
N GLU A 130 12.66 19.12 -13.28
CA GLU A 130 12.96 20.27 -14.14
C GLU A 130 11.92 21.38 -13.96
N LEU A 131 10.63 21.02 -13.84
CA LEU A 131 9.56 21.98 -13.57
C LEU A 131 9.70 22.64 -12.21
N PHE A 132 10.03 21.87 -11.17
CA PHE A 132 10.26 22.42 -9.83
C PHE A 132 11.47 23.34 -9.79
N LEU A 133 12.58 22.97 -10.43
CA LEU A 133 13.77 23.82 -10.53
C LEU A 133 13.48 25.13 -11.27
N ALA A 134 12.81 25.08 -12.42
CA ALA A 134 12.47 26.27 -13.19
C ALA A 134 11.57 27.22 -12.38
N ALA A 135 10.56 26.68 -11.70
CA ALA A 135 9.69 27.45 -10.83
C ALA A 135 10.44 28.04 -9.62
N LEU A 136 11.39 27.30 -9.04
CA LEU A 136 12.17 27.74 -7.88
C LEU A 136 13.04 28.95 -8.23
N GLU A 137 13.71 28.92 -9.38
CA GLU A 137 14.56 30.02 -9.83
C GLU A 137 13.75 31.30 -10.05
N ILE A 138 12.51 31.18 -10.54
CA ILE A 138 11.59 32.32 -10.68
C ILE A 138 11.14 32.82 -9.30
N ALA A 139 10.72 31.93 -8.40
CA ALA A 139 10.31 32.29 -7.04
C ALA A 139 11.41 33.07 -6.29
N LYS A 140 12.66 32.60 -6.38
CA LYS A 140 13.83 33.27 -5.80
C LYS A 140 14.04 34.67 -6.38
N ARG A 141 13.97 34.83 -7.71
CA ARG A 141 14.10 36.15 -8.38
C ARG A 141 13.01 37.12 -7.94
N ASN A 142 11.81 36.61 -7.68
CA ASN A 142 10.67 37.40 -7.24
C ASN A 142 10.67 37.68 -5.72
N GLY A 143 11.61 37.09 -4.96
CA GLY A 143 11.65 37.22 -3.50
C GLY A 143 10.51 36.48 -2.78
N ASP A 144 9.84 35.54 -3.45
CA ASP A 144 8.77 34.72 -2.86
C ASP A 144 9.37 33.55 -2.06
N GLN A 145 9.65 33.83 -0.78
CA GLN A 145 10.28 32.86 0.13
C GLN A 145 9.41 31.64 0.40
N ASP A 146 8.09 31.80 0.48
CA ASP A 146 7.16 30.70 0.77
C ASP A 146 7.12 29.70 -0.40
N SER A 147 6.96 30.19 -1.63
CA SER A 147 7.01 29.33 -2.81
C SER A 147 8.39 28.69 -3.01
N ALA A 148 9.46 29.45 -2.77
CA ALA A 148 10.82 28.92 -2.85
C ALA A 148 11.06 27.79 -1.84
N PHE A 149 10.56 27.93 -0.60
CA PHE A 149 10.63 26.88 0.41
C PHE A 149 9.84 25.64 0.00
N ALA A 150 8.61 25.82 -0.49
CA ALA A 150 7.76 24.71 -0.92
C ALA A 150 8.36 23.94 -2.12
N LEU A 151 8.93 24.65 -3.10
CA LEU A 151 9.57 24.03 -4.26
C LEU A 151 10.88 23.31 -3.90
N ARG A 152 11.69 23.87 -2.98
CA ARG A 152 12.86 23.14 -2.43
C ARG A 152 12.44 21.90 -1.67
N THR A 153 11.36 21.97 -0.88
CA THR A 153 10.78 20.79 -0.21
C THR A 153 10.45 19.69 -1.23
N LEU A 154 9.77 20.04 -2.33
CA LEU A 154 9.42 19.08 -3.40
C LEU A 154 10.67 18.49 -4.07
N LEU A 155 11.70 19.29 -4.33
CA LEU A 155 12.97 18.81 -4.90
C LEU A 155 13.71 17.84 -3.96
N LEU A 156 13.74 18.14 -2.66
CA LEU A 156 14.34 17.26 -1.66
C LEU A 156 13.58 15.94 -1.53
N TRP A 157 12.25 15.96 -1.63
CA TRP A 157 11.47 14.72 -1.75
C TRP A 157 11.85 13.92 -2.99
N VAL A 158 11.99 14.56 -4.15
CA VAL A 158 12.47 13.87 -5.36
C VAL A 158 13.85 13.25 -5.13
N ALA A 159 14.78 13.95 -4.49
CA ALA A 159 16.11 13.40 -4.18
C ALA A 159 16.05 12.19 -3.22
N ILE A 160 15.21 12.25 -2.18
CA ILE A 160 14.92 11.13 -1.27
C ILE A 160 14.35 9.94 -2.04
N ASP A 161 13.36 10.18 -2.91
CA ASP A 161 12.70 9.15 -3.73
C ASP A 161 13.72 8.44 -4.65
N GLN A 162 14.73 9.18 -5.12
CA GLN A 162 15.81 8.69 -5.97
C GLN A 162 16.98 8.06 -5.21
N LEU A 163 16.96 8.06 -3.87
CA LEU A 163 18.07 7.61 -3.02
C LEU A 163 19.38 8.37 -3.33
N ASP A 164 19.29 9.67 -3.60
CA ASP A 164 20.46 10.51 -3.88
C ASP A 164 21.38 10.58 -2.65
N PRO A 165 22.65 10.14 -2.74
CA PRO A 165 23.57 10.18 -1.60
C PRO A 165 23.95 11.60 -1.15
N GLN A 166 23.73 12.64 -1.96
CA GLN A 166 24.00 14.04 -1.59
C GLN A 166 22.88 14.66 -0.76
N VAL A 167 21.69 14.05 -0.73
CA VAL A 167 20.49 14.64 -0.12
C VAL A 167 20.70 15.01 1.35
N LEU A 168 21.56 14.30 2.09
CA LEU A 168 21.86 14.60 3.48
C LEU A 168 22.53 15.96 3.66
N LEU A 169 23.42 16.35 2.74
CA LEU A 169 24.08 17.66 2.77
C LEU A 169 23.08 18.77 2.44
N ASP A 170 22.30 18.60 1.37
CA ASP A 170 21.33 19.58 0.91
C ASP A 170 20.24 19.85 1.97
N VAL A 171 19.77 18.80 2.65
CA VAL A 171 18.78 18.94 3.73
C VAL A 171 19.40 19.61 4.97
N GLY A 172 20.66 19.33 5.28
CA GLY A 172 21.36 19.95 6.40
C GLY A 172 21.38 21.48 6.30
N GLU A 173 21.67 22.02 5.13
CA GLU A 173 21.60 23.47 4.87
C GLU A 173 20.16 23.98 4.95
N PHE A 174 19.22 23.24 4.36
CA PHE A 174 17.79 23.58 4.35
C PHE A 174 17.16 23.69 5.74
N VAL A 175 17.57 22.84 6.69
CA VAL A 175 17.09 22.90 8.10
C VAL A 175 17.43 24.22 8.78
N ASN A 176 18.62 24.77 8.53
CA ASN A 176 19.04 26.04 9.13
C ASN A 176 18.17 27.21 8.64
N GLU A 177 17.79 27.20 7.36
CA GLU A 177 16.91 28.20 6.77
C GLU A 177 15.46 28.06 7.26
N ALA A 178 14.98 26.81 7.38
CA ALA A 178 13.61 26.51 7.80
C ALA A 178 13.27 27.06 9.19
N GLY A 179 14.26 27.06 10.11
CA GLY A 179 14.10 27.60 11.46
C GLY A 179 13.73 29.09 11.49
N ALA A 180 14.15 29.86 10.49
CA ALA A 180 13.85 31.29 10.39
C ALA A 180 12.44 31.58 9.84
N LEU A 181 11.80 30.61 9.16
CA LEU A 181 10.51 30.80 8.48
C LEU A 181 9.31 30.42 9.35
N GLY A 182 9.48 29.51 10.32
CA GLY A 182 8.44 29.18 11.29
C GLY A 182 8.42 27.72 11.72
N THR A 183 7.49 27.41 12.63
CA THR A 183 7.35 26.08 13.24
C THR A 183 7.02 25.00 12.20
N LEU A 184 6.13 25.30 11.25
CA LEU A 184 5.73 24.35 10.20
C LEU A 184 6.91 24.00 9.29
N GLN A 185 7.63 25.01 8.80
CA GLN A 185 8.81 24.85 7.94
C GLN A 185 9.89 24.06 8.65
N ARG A 186 10.17 24.40 9.92
CA ARG A 186 11.13 23.65 10.76
C ARG A 186 10.75 22.19 10.91
N ALA A 187 9.48 21.89 11.19
CA ALA A 187 9.01 20.52 11.31
C ALA A 187 9.13 19.74 9.98
N THR A 188 8.77 20.36 8.85
CA THR A 188 8.97 19.79 7.51
C THR A 188 10.45 19.47 7.23
N ALA A 189 11.35 20.39 7.56
CA ALA A 189 12.78 20.18 7.36
C ALA A 189 13.35 19.06 8.27
N LEU A 190 12.85 18.93 9.51
CA LEU A 190 13.21 17.81 10.39
C LEU A 190 12.77 16.46 9.82
N VAL A 191 11.57 16.38 9.24
CA VAL A 191 11.09 15.15 8.60
C VAL A 191 11.95 14.78 7.39
N LEU A 192 12.29 15.76 6.54
CA LEU A 192 13.23 15.53 5.43
C LEU A 192 14.60 15.05 5.93
N LEU A 193 15.11 15.64 7.00
CA LEU A 193 16.40 15.23 7.59
C LEU A 193 16.33 13.81 8.13
N GLY A 194 15.23 13.45 8.77
CA GLY A 194 15.00 12.10 9.26
C GLY A 194 14.94 11.06 8.14
N TRP A 195 14.33 11.39 7.00
CA TRP A 195 14.36 10.52 5.81
C TRP A 195 15.74 10.41 5.19
N ALA A 196 16.47 11.52 5.06
CA ALA A 196 17.86 11.49 4.57
C ALA A 196 18.72 10.58 5.46
N LYS A 197 18.65 10.73 6.78
CA LYS A 197 19.31 9.87 7.77
C LYS A 197 18.93 8.39 7.60
N THR A 198 17.65 8.12 7.43
CA THR A 198 17.10 6.77 7.23
C THR A 198 17.67 6.10 5.98
N ILE A 199 17.82 6.83 4.87
CA ILE A 199 18.44 6.32 3.63
C ILE A 199 19.90 5.93 3.84
N HIS A 200 20.61 6.61 4.74
CA HIS A 200 21.98 6.27 5.14
C HIS A 200 22.08 5.20 6.23
N GLY A 201 20.97 4.55 6.59
CA GLY A 201 20.92 3.52 7.63
C GLY A 201 20.93 4.05 9.07
N GLU A 202 20.85 5.37 9.26
CA GLU A 202 20.82 6.02 10.57
C GLU A 202 19.37 6.07 11.12
N PHE A 203 18.77 4.89 11.34
CA PHE A 203 17.34 4.78 11.68
C PHE A 203 16.97 5.42 13.03
N GLN A 204 17.86 5.31 14.02
CA GLN A 204 17.64 5.91 15.35
C GLN A 204 17.58 7.44 15.25
N ASP A 205 18.51 8.05 14.50
CA ASP A 205 18.48 9.48 14.21
C ASP A 205 17.20 9.87 13.48
N GLY A 206 16.76 9.06 12.50
CA GLY A 206 15.50 9.25 11.79
C GLY A 206 14.29 9.30 12.73
N LEU A 207 14.23 8.38 13.69
CA LEU A 207 13.18 8.32 14.71
C LEU A 207 13.17 9.56 15.60
N GLU A 208 14.35 10.02 16.03
CA GLU A 208 14.48 11.23 16.85
C GLU A 208 14.02 12.49 16.09
N LYS A 209 14.31 12.59 14.79
CA LYS A 209 13.82 13.72 13.98
C LYS A 209 12.32 13.67 13.75
N ALA A 210 11.73 12.48 13.61
CA ALA A 210 10.29 12.32 13.56
C ALA A 210 9.64 12.78 14.88
N ALA A 211 10.17 12.37 16.02
CA ALA A 211 9.68 12.78 17.34
C ALA A 211 9.79 14.32 17.53
N ALA A 212 10.94 14.90 17.18
CA ALA A 212 11.14 16.35 17.25
C ALA A 212 10.16 17.12 16.33
N ALA A 213 9.87 16.59 15.14
CA ALA A 213 8.87 17.19 14.25
C ALA A 213 7.45 17.10 14.83
N ALA A 214 7.11 15.99 15.50
CA ALA A 214 5.81 15.81 16.15
C ALA A 214 5.61 16.77 17.33
N GLU A 215 6.65 17.00 18.14
CA GLU A 215 6.62 17.93 19.28
C GLU A 215 6.35 19.38 18.87
N LEU A 216 6.72 19.76 17.65
CA LEU A 216 6.43 21.08 17.10
C LEU A 216 4.92 21.29 16.81
N GLY A 217 4.08 20.25 16.95
CA GLY A 217 2.63 20.39 17.07
C GLY A 217 1.92 20.92 15.83
N ALA A 218 2.38 20.54 14.63
CA ALA A 218 1.84 21.09 13.39
C ALA A 218 0.43 20.56 13.05
N SER A 219 -0.47 21.48 12.69
CA SER A 219 -1.85 21.18 12.30
C SER A 219 -2.00 20.64 10.86
N SER A 220 -0.92 20.60 10.08
CA SER A 220 -0.94 20.08 8.70
C SER A 220 -1.11 18.56 8.67
N ALA A 221 -2.11 18.08 7.91
CA ALA A 221 -2.33 16.65 7.70
C ALA A 221 -1.19 15.99 6.91
N ASP A 222 -0.63 16.67 5.90
CA ASP A 222 0.53 16.18 5.15
C ASP A 222 1.74 15.98 6.06
N LEU A 223 2.01 16.95 6.95
CA LEU A 223 3.13 16.82 7.87
C LEU A 223 2.91 15.69 8.89
N ARG A 224 1.70 15.57 9.46
CA ARG A 224 1.36 14.43 10.35
C ARG A 224 1.54 13.09 9.64
N PHE A 225 1.05 12.98 8.40
CA PHE A 225 1.25 11.81 7.55
C PHE A 225 2.74 11.48 7.40
N ARG A 226 3.56 12.44 6.99
CA ARG A 226 4.99 12.22 6.74
C ARG A 226 5.77 11.89 8.01
N THR A 227 5.45 12.53 9.12
CA THR A 227 6.06 12.28 10.44
C THR A 227 5.73 10.88 10.94
N ALA A 228 4.45 10.51 10.94
CA ALA A 228 4.02 9.17 11.38
C ALA A 228 4.59 8.07 10.46
N LEU A 229 4.64 8.31 9.15
CA LEU A 229 5.24 7.36 8.22
C LEU A 229 6.75 7.18 8.46
N LEU A 230 7.51 8.27 8.62
CA LEU A 230 8.93 8.21 8.97
C LEU A 230 9.15 7.44 10.28
N TYR A 231 8.34 7.75 11.29
CA TYR A 231 8.40 7.10 12.60
C TYR A 231 8.15 5.59 12.49
N ALA A 232 7.10 5.19 11.77
CA ALA A 232 6.73 3.79 11.58
C ALA A 232 7.79 3.04 10.75
N TYR A 233 8.33 3.67 9.72
CA TYR A 233 9.38 3.09 8.89
C TYR A 233 10.67 2.89 9.69
N ALA A 234 11.17 3.92 10.38
CA ALA A 234 12.37 3.83 11.21
C ALA A 234 12.19 2.82 12.36
N SER A 235 11.03 2.80 13.03
CA SER A 235 10.72 1.81 14.06
C SER A 235 10.71 0.39 13.50
N THR A 236 10.14 0.19 12.31
CA THR A 236 10.20 -1.09 11.61
C THR A 236 11.65 -1.47 11.34
N CYS A 237 12.48 -0.55 10.82
CA CYS A 237 13.90 -0.79 10.58
C CYS A 237 14.69 -1.18 11.84
N LEU A 238 14.24 -0.75 13.01
CA LEU A 238 14.83 -1.09 14.32
C LEU A 238 14.21 -2.35 14.95
N GLY A 239 13.22 -2.97 14.31
CA GLY A 239 12.52 -4.16 14.80
C GLY A 239 11.41 -3.89 15.83
N ASP A 240 11.00 -2.63 16.03
CA ASP A 240 9.92 -2.24 16.93
C ASP A 240 8.58 -2.09 16.18
N PHE A 241 7.96 -3.22 15.89
CA PHE A 241 6.69 -3.24 15.14
C PHE A 241 5.50 -2.79 15.95
N THR A 242 5.55 -2.93 17.28
CA THR A 242 4.43 -2.50 18.13
C THR A 242 4.30 -0.99 18.07
N ARG A 243 5.41 -0.25 18.14
CA ARG A 243 5.39 1.20 17.95
C ARG A 243 5.04 1.61 16.53
N ALA A 244 5.57 0.89 15.54
CA ALA A 244 5.27 1.17 14.14
C ALA A 244 3.78 1.00 13.80
N ASP A 245 3.16 -0.09 14.27
CA ASP A 245 1.74 -0.38 14.07
C ASP A 245 0.86 0.66 14.77
N ALA A 246 1.18 1.02 16.02
CA ALA A 246 0.43 2.04 16.76
C ALA A 246 0.39 3.39 16.02
N ALA A 247 1.54 3.84 15.50
CA ALA A 247 1.63 5.08 14.74
C ALA A 247 0.81 5.05 13.44
N MET A 248 0.87 3.94 12.69
CA MET A 248 0.10 3.79 11.45
C MET A 248 -1.41 3.66 11.71
N SER A 249 -1.81 2.95 12.76
CA SER A 249 -3.21 2.81 13.20
C SER A 249 -3.83 4.15 13.61
N GLU A 250 -3.07 5.00 14.30
CA GLU A 250 -3.51 6.35 14.65
C GLU A 250 -3.69 7.22 13.41
N LEU A 251 -2.67 7.25 12.55
CA LEU A 251 -2.72 8.00 11.29
C LEU A 251 -3.89 7.57 10.39
N LEU A 252 -4.16 6.26 10.29
CA LEU A 252 -5.26 5.74 9.50
C LEU A 252 -6.61 6.25 10.02
N ARG A 253 -6.86 6.14 11.33
CA ARG A 253 -8.11 6.61 11.97
C ARG A 253 -8.33 8.11 11.76
N ASP A 254 -7.26 8.90 11.88
CA ASP A 254 -7.33 10.34 11.66
C ASP A 254 -7.73 10.66 10.21
N LEU A 255 -7.09 10.01 9.23
CA LEU A 255 -7.32 10.27 7.82
C LEU A 255 -8.66 9.75 7.31
N GLU A 256 -9.17 8.62 7.83
CA GLU A 256 -10.51 8.09 7.52
C GLU A 256 -11.64 9.07 7.83
N SER A 257 -11.41 9.97 8.80
CA SER A 257 -12.37 11.01 9.20
C SER A 257 -12.18 12.35 8.48
N SER A 258 -11.20 12.44 7.56
CA SER A 258 -10.78 13.68 6.91
C SER A 258 -11.14 13.73 5.41
N ASP A 259 -10.95 14.90 4.78
CA ASP A 259 -11.10 15.07 3.34
C ASP A 259 -9.82 14.66 2.54
N HIS A 260 -8.72 14.31 3.23
CA HIS A 260 -7.40 14.05 2.64
C HIS A 260 -7.24 12.65 2.05
N VAL A 261 -8.01 12.35 1.01
CA VAL A 261 -8.14 11.01 0.43
C VAL A 261 -6.84 10.46 -0.19
N VAL A 262 -5.96 11.33 -0.73
CA VAL A 262 -4.67 10.88 -1.30
C VAL A 262 -3.74 10.44 -0.18
N LEU A 263 -3.69 11.18 0.94
CA LEU A 263 -2.91 10.78 2.11
C LEU A 263 -3.44 9.49 2.72
N LEU A 264 -4.78 9.31 2.79
CA LEU A 264 -5.39 8.06 3.21
C LEU A 264 -4.93 6.88 2.33
N CYS A 265 -4.95 7.07 1.00
CA CYS A 265 -4.50 6.06 0.06
C CYS A 265 -3.02 5.72 0.24
N TYR A 266 -2.16 6.72 0.43
CA TYR A 266 -0.74 6.51 0.71
C TYR A 266 -0.51 5.79 2.05
N THR A 267 -1.29 6.12 3.08
CA THR A 267 -1.26 5.40 4.36
C THR A 267 -1.59 3.93 4.14
N LEU A 268 -2.63 3.61 3.38
CA LEU A 268 -2.99 2.21 3.07
C LEU A 268 -1.87 1.46 2.33
N PHE A 269 -1.22 2.09 1.35
CA PHE A 269 -0.10 1.50 0.62
C PHE A 269 1.06 1.15 1.55
N TRP A 270 1.45 2.11 2.39
CA TRP A 270 2.53 1.89 3.35
C TRP A 270 2.16 0.90 4.43
N TYR A 271 0.93 0.96 4.94
CA TYR A 271 0.49 0.06 5.99
C TYR A 271 0.41 -1.38 5.49
N ALA A 272 0.00 -1.59 4.24
CA ALA A 272 0.05 -2.90 3.59
C ALA A 272 1.49 -3.46 3.53
N ARG A 273 2.44 -2.63 3.10
CA ARG A 273 3.86 -3.00 2.98
C ARG A 273 4.49 -3.29 4.35
N LEU A 274 4.24 -2.44 5.34
CA LEU A 274 4.75 -2.63 6.68
C LEU A 274 4.12 -3.86 7.35
N SER A 275 2.82 -4.09 7.17
CA SER A 275 2.14 -5.30 7.67
C SER A 275 2.75 -6.58 7.12
N LEU A 276 3.12 -6.58 5.83
CA LEU A 276 3.86 -7.69 5.22
C LEU A 276 5.22 -7.88 5.90
N LEU A 277 5.95 -6.80 6.17
CA LEU A 277 7.24 -6.82 6.88
C LEU A 277 7.12 -7.16 8.38
N TRP A 278 5.94 -7.12 8.96
CA TRP A 278 5.67 -7.60 10.32
C TRP A 278 5.14 -9.04 10.33
N GLY A 279 4.75 -9.56 9.17
CA GLY A 279 4.23 -10.90 8.98
C GLY A 279 2.71 -11.04 9.18
N ASP A 280 1.95 -9.94 9.15
CA ASP A 280 0.49 -9.98 9.15
C ASP A 280 -0.02 -9.97 7.70
N LEU A 281 -0.10 -11.17 7.10
CA LEU A 281 -0.53 -11.34 5.72
C LEU A 281 -2.00 -10.93 5.49
N ASN A 282 -2.85 -11.04 6.51
CA ASN A 282 -4.26 -10.67 6.39
C ASN A 282 -4.40 -9.15 6.33
N ALA A 283 -3.77 -8.45 7.28
CA ALA A 283 -3.75 -6.98 7.29
C ALA A 283 -3.09 -6.45 6.01
N ALA A 284 -1.96 -7.05 5.60
CA ALA A 284 -1.28 -6.68 4.36
C ALA A 284 -2.20 -6.78 3.14
N ALA A 285 -2.94 -7.89 2.99
CA ALA A 285 -3.86 -8.10 1.89
C ALA A 285 -5.08 -7.18 1.93
N ASP A 286 -5.62 -6.91 3.11
CA ASP A 286 -6.79 -6.05 3.29
C ASP A 286 -6.46 -4.58 2.99
N TYR A 287 -5.35 -4.07 3.53
CA TYR A 287 -4.90 -2.70 3.23
C TYR A 287 -4.48 -2.55 1.77
N ALA A 288 -3.81 -3.55 1.19
CA ALA A 288 -3.41 -3.50 -0.22
C ALA A 288 -4.63 -3.44 -1.15
N ARG A 289 -5.66 -4.26 -0.92
CA ARG A 289 -6.88 -4.23 -1.73
C ARG A 289 -7.63 -2.90 -1.63
N GLN A 290 -7.74 -2.36 -0.41
CA GLN A 290 -8.36 -1.05 -0.19
C GLN A 290 -7.57 0.06 -0.88
N GLY A 291 -6.24 0.05 -0.73
CA GLY A 291 -5.35 1.01 -1.38
C GLY A 291 -5.45 0.94 -2.91
N VAL A 292 -5.42 -0.27 -3.50
CA VAL A 292 -5.54 -0.43 -4.97
C VAL A 292 -6.89 0.10 -5.47
N ALA A 293 -7.98 -0.20 -4.78
CA ALA A 293 -9.30 0.32 -5.15
C ALA A 293 -9.32 1.85 -5.14
N LEU A 294 -8.80 2.47 -4.08
CA LEU A 294 -8.78 3.92 -3.94
C LEU A 294 -7.80 4.60 -4.93
N GLY A 295 -6.59 4.06 -5.06
CA GLY A 295 -5.52 4.61 -5.90
C GLY A 295 -5.83 4.57 -7.39
N ARG A 296 -6.68 3.63 -7.84
CA ARG A 296 -7.20 3.59 -9.22
C ARG A 296 -8.04 4.82 -9.54
N HIS A 297 -8.91 5.24 -8.65
CA HIS A 297 -9.75 6.42 -8.86
C HIS A 297 -8.96 7.74 -8.81
N LEU A 298 -7.83 7.74 -8.10
CA LEU A 298 -6.99 8.92 -7.89
C LEU A 298 -5.78 9.01 -8.86
N ASN A 299 -5.66 8.10 -9.82
CA ASN A 299 -4.54 8.02 -10.78
C ASN A 299 -3.14 8.02 -10.10
N LEU A 300 -3.01 7.31 -8.96
CA LEU A 300 -1.76 7.24 -8.18
C LEU A 300 -0.79 6.19 -8.74
N HIS A 301 -0.44 6.28 -10.03
CA HIS A 301 0.33 5.24 -10.72
C HIS A 301 1.71 4.99 -10.09
N ALA A 302 2.32 6.00 -9.47
CA ALA A 302 3.65 5.89 -8.91
C ALA A 302 3.72 4.91 -7.73
N GLU A 303 2.60 4.62 -7.07
CA GLU A 303 2.54 3.78 -5.89
C GLU A 303 1.95 2.39 -6.17
N TRP A 304 1.40 2.17 -7.37
CA TRP A 304 0.73 0.91 -7.72
C TRP A 304 1.68 -0.28 -7.71
N GLY A 305 2.92 -0.11 -8.20
CA GLY A 305 3.92 -1.16 -8.15
C GLY A 305 4.19 -1.62 -6.71
N SER A 306 4.34 -0.65 -5.78
CA SER A 306 4.67 -0.91 -4.37
C SER A 306 3.54 -1.60 -3.59
N VAL A 307 2.28 -1.36 -3.94
CA VAL A 307 1.14 -2.06 -3.30
C VAL A 307 0.83 -3.41 -3.96
N ASN A 308 0.92 -3.53 -5.30
CA ASN A 308 0.66 -4.80 -5.98
C ASN A 308 1.75 -5.84 -5.65
N TYR A 309 2.97 -5.38 -5.33
CA TYR A 309 4.03 -6.18 -4.72
C TYR A 309 3.52 -6.98 -3.51
N VAL A 310 2.71 -6.36 -2.65
CA VAL A 310 2.15 -7.02 -1.45
C VAL A 310 1.13 -8.08 -1.84
N LEU A 311 0.23 -7.79 -2.78
CA LEU A 311 -0.76 -8.75 -3.26
C LEU A 311 -0.12 -9.96 -3.95
N ALA A 312 0.94 -9.73 -4.72
CA ALA A 312 1.76 -10.75 -5.33
C ALA A 312 2.37 -11.69 -4.27
N ALA A 313 3.00 -11.12 -3.23
CA ALA A 313 3.59 -11.88 -2.13
C ALA A 313 2.55 -12.72 -1.37
N VAL A 314 1.41 -12.12 -1.00
CA VAL A 314 0.32 -12.83 -0.30
C VAL A 314 -0.27 -13.95 -1.17
N SER A 315 -0.50 -13.69 -2.46
CA SER A 315 -1.07 -14.69 -3.37
C SER A 315 -0.12 -15.88 -3.53
N ALA A 316 1.18 -15.64 -3.62
CA ALA A 316 2.19 -16.69 -3.67
C ALA A 316 2.19 -17.58 -2.41
N ALA A 317 2.00 -17.00 -1.22
CA ALA A 317 1.89 -17.75 0.02
C ALA A 317 0.70 -18.73 0.02
N THR A 318 -0.36 -18.45 -0.74
CA THR A 318 -1.53 -19.33 -0.87
C THR A 318 -1.46 -20.30 -2.05
N GLY A 319 -0.51 -20.09 -2.98
CA GLY A 319 -0.42 -20.85 -4.23
C GLY A 319 -1.53 -20.50 -5.25
N ASP A 320 -2.23 -19.38 -5.08
CA ASP A 320 -3.21 -18.89 -6.05
C ASP A 320 -2.48 -18.28 -7.27
N ARG A 321 -2.28 -19.12 -8.30
CA ARG A 321 -1.55 -18.74 -9.51
C ARG A 321 -2.21 -17.60 -10.26
N ASP A 322 -3.53 -17.56 -10.31
CA ASP A 322 -4.27 -16.54 -11.08
C ASP A 322 -4.21 -15.18 -10.38
N ALA A 323 -4.41 -15.16 -9.05
CA ALA A 323 -4.27 -13.93 -8.27
C ALA A 323 -2.81 -13.42 -8.28
N CYS A 324 -1.85 -14.34 -8.15
CA CYS A 324 -0.43 -14.02 -8.24
C CYS A 324 -0.07 -13.42 -9.60
N ALA A 325 -0.53 -14.02 -10.71
CA ALA A 325 -0.26 -13.53 -12.06
C ALA A 325 -0.83 -12.11 -12.26
N ARG A 326 -2.10 -11.87 -11.90
CA ARG A 326 -2.71 -10.53 -11.99
C ARG A 326 -1.95 -9.47 -11.20
N ALA A 327 -1.50 -9.80 -9.99
CA ALA A 327 -0.73 -8.87 -9.17
C ALA A 327 0.66 -8.60 -9.77
N VAL A 328 1.33 -9.64 -10.30
CA VAL A 328 2.63 -9.52 -10.98
C VAL A 328 2.53 -8.69 -12.27
N ASP A 329 1.46 -8.85 -13.04
CA ASP A 329 1.21 -8.04 -14.23
C ASP A 329 1.08 -6.56 -13.85
N ALA A 330 0.32 -6.26 -12.79
CA ALA A 330 0.18 -4.89 -12.29
C ALA A 330 1.50 -4.32 -11.76
N VAL A 331 2.32 -5.11 -11.05
CA VAL A 331 3.67 -4.69 -10.65
C VAL A 331 4.51 -4.34 -11.88
N THR A 332 4.47 -5.17 -12.91
CA THR A 332 5.27 -5.00 -14.13
C THR A 332 4.83 -3.77 -14.91
N GLU A 333 3.52 -3.59 -15.12
CA GLU A 333 2.91 -2.44 -15.80
C GLU A 333 3.31 -1.11 -15.18
N HIS A 334 3.35 -1.03 -13.85
CA HIS A 334 3.62 0.22 -13.12
C HIS A 334 5.05 0.33 -12.57
N SER A 335 5.92 -0.61 -12.91
CA SER A 335 7.28 -0.67 -12.37
C SER A 335 8.11 0.56 -12.70
N ALA A 336 7.99 1.09 -13.92
CA ALA A 336 8.70 2.30 -14.35
C ALA A 336 8.18 3.56 -13.64
N ALA A 337 6.91 3.57 -13.25
CA ALA A 337 6.29 4.69 -12.55
C ALA A 337 6.64 4.71 -11.05
N ALA A 338 7.17 3.61 -10.50
CA ALA A 338 7.41 3.50 -9.07
C ALA A 338 8.29 4.64 -8.56
N TRP A 339 7.85 5.40 -7.57
CA TRP A 339 8.58 6.60 -7.14
C TRP A 339 9.87 6.26 -6.37
N TYR A 340 9.86 5.19 -5.56
CA TYR A 340 11.01 4.75 -4.79
C TYR A 340 12.01 3.98 -5.67
N ALA A 341 13.24 4.48 -5.78
CA ALA A 341 14.25 3.92 -6.69
C ALA A 341 14.56 2.44 -6.44
N ALA A 342 14.67 2.03 -5.18
CA ALA A 342 14.93 0.64 -4.85
C ALA A 342 13.76 -0.29 -5.28
N ASP A 343 12.53 0.21 -5.35
CA ASP A 343 11.41 -0.59 -5.85
C ASP A 343 11.52 -0.82 -7.37
N ARG A 344 11.91 0.22 -8.14
CA ARG A 344 12.18 0.09 -9.59
C ARG A 344 13.26 -0.96 -9.89
N GLU A 345 14.32 -0.98 -9.08
CA GLU A 345 15.41 -1.97 -9.20
C GLU A 345 14.97 -3.39 -8.85
N ARG A 346 14.03 -3.55 -7.92
CA ARG A 346 13.62 -4.85 -7.39
C ARG A 346 12.53 -5.53 -8.22
N PHE A 347 11.55 -4.77 -8.73
CA PHE A 347 10.32 -5.34 -9.27
C PHE A 347 10.51 -6.36 -10.39
N GLY A 348 11.48 -6.17 -11.28
CA GLY A 348 11.73 -7.14 -12.36
C GLY A 348 12.07 -8.55 -11.86
N ALA A 349 13.09 -8.65 -11.01
CA ALA A 349 13.52 -9.94 -10.45
C ALA A 349 12.54 -10.47 -9.39
N PHE A 350 11.96 -9.57 -8.60
CA PHE A 350 10.92 -9.88 -7.63
C PHE A 350 9.73 -10.59 -8.27
N SER A 351 9.15 -10.04 -9.34
CA SER A 351 7.99 -10.61 -10.03
C SER A 351 8.22 -12.07 -10.42
N LYS A 352 9.44 -12.40 -10.86
CA LYS A 352 9.81 -13.78 -11.20
C LYS A 352 10.00 -14.66 -9.96
N GLN A 353 10.65 -14.13 -8.92
CA GLN A 353 10.82 -14.85 -7.66
C GLN A 353 9.46 -15.22 -7.04
N VAL A 354 8.53 -14.26 -6.96
CA VAL A 354 7.16 -14.51 -6.47
C VAL A 354 6.48 -15.60 -7.27
N THR A 355 6.57 -15.51 -8.60
CA THR A 355 5.94 -16.49 -9.50
C THR A 355 6.50 -17.89 -9.27
N ALA A 356 7.83 -18.01 -9.11
CA ALA A 356 8.48 -19.27 -8.78
C ALA A 356 8.01 -19.83 -7.43
N ARG A 357 7.97 -18.99 -6.38
CA ARG A 357 7.45 -19.40 -5.06
C ARG A 357 5.98 -19.83 -5.12
N CYS A 358 5.14 -19.11 -5.87
CA CYS A 358 3.74 -19.48 -6.08
C CYS A 358 3.60 -20.85 -6.76
N ALA A 359 4.39 -21.11 -7.81
CA ALA A 359 4.42 -22.41 -8.48
C ALA A 359 4.86 -23.52 -7.52
N PHE A 360 5.86 -23.26 -6.69
CA PHE A 360 6.34 -24.19 -5.66
C PHE A 360 5.27 -24.51 -4.60
N VAL A 361 4.59 -23.49 -4.06
CA VAL A 361 3.47 -23.67 -3.12
C VAL A 361 2.32 -24.46 -3.77
N ALA A 362 2.10 -24.26 -5.06
CA ALA A 362 1.15 -25.04 -5.85
C ALA A 362 1.60 -26.48 -6.17
N GLY A 363 2.79 -26.90 -5.71
CA GLY A 363 3.30 -28.28 -5.82
C GLY A 363 4.15 -28.55 -7.07
N ASP A 364 4.61 -27.52 -7.77
CA ASP A 364 5.29 -27.60 -9.06
C ASP A 364 6.72 -27.09 -8.94
N ALA A 365 7.57 -27.92 -8.32
CA ALA A 365 8.96 -27.58 -8.04
C ALA A 365 9.81 -27.45 -9.31
N ASP A 366 9.51 -28.22 -10.36
CA ASP A 366 10.19 -28.13 -11.65
C ASP A 366 9.99 -26.75 -12.29
N SER A 367 8.73 -26.29 -12.40
CA SER A 367 8.43 -24.96 -12.92
C SER A 367 9.02 -23.86 -12.04
N ALA A 368 8.95 -24.01 -10.71
CA ALA A 368 9.55 -23.07 -9.78
C ALA A 368 11.06 -22.92 -10.00
N SER A 369 11.78 -24.03 -10.14
CA SER A 369 13.22 -24.06 -10.43
C SER A 369 13.54 -23.40 -11.77
N ALA A 370 12.80 -23.74 -12.82
CA ALA A 370 12.99 -23.17 -14.16
C ALA A 370 12.79 -21.64 -14.16
N ILE A 371 11.71 -21.14 -13.55
CA ILE A 371 11.40 -19.72 -13.46
C ILE A 371 12.48 -18.97 -12.67
N ALA A 372 12.91 -19.52 -11.53
CA ALA A 372 13.92 -18.88 -10.68
C ALA A 372 15.29 -18.80 -11.37
N ARG A 373 15.72 -19.88 -12.05
CA ARG A 373 16.99 -19.90 -12.80
C ARG A 373 16.96 -18.99 -14.02
N GLU A 374 15.84 -18.94 -14.75
CA GLU A 374 15.66 -17.99 -15.84
C GLU A 374 15.78 -16.54 -15.34
N ALA A 375 15.15 -16.22 -14.22
CA ALA A 375 15.22 -14.90 -13.61
C ALA A 375 16.66 -14.53 -13.25
N ALA A 376 17.42 -15.45 -12.64
CA ALA A 376 18.82 -15.22 -12.27
C ALA A 376 19.72 -14.97 -13.49
N ALA A 377 19.40 -15.58 -14.64
CA ALA A 377 20.19 -15.45 -15.86
C ALA A 377 19.84 -14.20 -16.70
N LYS A 378 18.57 -13.80 -16.74
CA LYS A 378 18.07 -12.74 -17.64
C LYS A 378 17.88 -11.38 -16.97
N SER A 379 17.95 -11.31 -15.63
CA SER A 379 17.81 -10.05 -14.90
C SER A 379 19.15 -9.60 -14.31
N SER A 380 19.26 -8.29 -14.05
CA SER A 380 20.35 -7.70 -13.25
C SER A 380 19.82 -7.33 -11.87
N PRO A 381 19.50 -8.31 -11.00
CA PRO A 381 18.87 -8.03 -9.72
C PRO A 381 19.81 -7.26 -8.79
N SER A 382 19.20 -6.46 -7.92
CA SER A 382 19.90 -5.90 -6.76
C SER A 382 20.60 -7.02 -5.95
N PRO A 383 21.70 -6.73 -5.23
CA PRO A 383 22.42 -7.73 -4.45
C PRO A 383 21.51 -8.55 -3.51
N ALA A 384 20.62 -7.90 -2.75
CA ALA A 384 19.72 -8.59 -1.83
C ALA A 384 18.71 -9.48 -2.56
N THR A 385 18.14 -9.01 -3.67
CA THR A 385 17.21 -9.82 -4.50
C THR A 385 17.92 -11.03 -5.12
N ARG A 386 19.18 -10.87 -5.51
CA ARG A 386 20.01 -11.96 -6.05
C ARG A 386 20.27 -13.04 -5.00
N ALA A 387 20.66 -12.63 -3.80
CA ALA A 387 20.90 -13.53 -2.69
C ALA A 387 19.62 -14.34 -2.35
N ALA A 388 18.47 -13.66 -2.27
CA ALA A 388 17.19 -14.32 -2.05
C ALA A 388 16.82 -15.30 -3.17
N LEU A 389 17.01 -14.92 -4.43
CA LEU A 389 16.73 -15.79 -5.57
C LEU A 389 17.65 -17.02 -5.61
N LYS A 390 18.94 -16.85 -5.29
CA LYS A 390 19.88 -17.98 -5.19
C LYS A 390 19.52 -18.93 -4.06
N ALA A 391 19.04 -18.43 -2.92
CA ALA A 391 18.56 -19.27 -1.83
C ALA A 391 17.36 -20.13 -2.26
N ASP A 392 16.40 -19.55 -2.99
CA ASP A 392 15.28 -20.30 -3.56
C ASP A 392 15.76 -21.37 -4.56
N ILE A 393 16.69 -21.02 -5.47
CA ILE A 393 17.30 -21.98 -6.43
C ILE A 393 18.00 -23.12 -5.69
N ALA A 394 18.76 -22.82 -4.63
CA ALA A 394 19.45 -23.82 -3.84
C ALA A 394 18.47 -24.79 -3.16
N LEU A 395 17.40 -24.27 -2.55
CA LEU A 395 16.33 -25.08 -1.97
C LEU A 395 15.68 -26.01 -3.01
N TYR A 396 15.31 -25.48 -4.19
CA TYR A 396 14.71 -26.29 -5.25
C TYR A 396 15.66 -27.37 -5.76
N SER A 397 16.96 -27.05 -5.87
CA SER A 397 18.01 -27.97 -6.31
C SER A 397 18.18 -29.15 -5.34
N VAL A 398 18.11 -28.90 -4.03
CA VAL A 398 18.11 -29.96 -3.00
C VAL A 398 16.88 -30.86 -3.15
N ILE A 399 15.69 -30.27 -3.28
CA ILE A 399 14.42 -31.01 -3.37
C ILE A 399 14.36 -31.88 -4.63
N LEU A 400 14.83 -31.34 -5.76
CA LEU A 400 14.85 -32.01 -7.07
C LEU A 400 16.05 -32.94 -7.26
N GLU A 401 16.97 -33.01 -6.29
CA GLU A 401 18.17 -33.86 -6.35
C GLU A 401 19.07 -33.56 -7.54
N THR A 402 19.24 -32.27 -7.88
CA THR A 402 20.14 -31.86 -8.95
C THR A 402 21.60 -32.02 -8.52
N SER A 403 22.47 -32.30 -9.50
CA SER A 403 23.90 -32.52 -9.26
C SER A 403 24.64 -31.28 -8.76
N ASP A 404 24.11 -30.08 -9.01
CA ASP A 404 24.69 -28.79 -8.61
C ASP A 404 24.19 -28.27 -7.26
N SER A 405 23.38 -29.05 -6.51
CA SER A 405 22.72 -28.58 -5.28
C SER A 405 23.70 -28.08 -4.19
N ALA A 406 24.85 -28.73 -4.02
CA ALA A 406 25.88 -28.29 -3.06
C ALA A 406 26.53 -26.96 -3.47
N ASP A 407 26.87 -26.81 -4.75
CA ASP A 407 27.46 -25.59 -5.29
C ASP A 407 26.45 -24.42 -5.24
N ALA A 408 25.18 -24.69 -5.52
CA ALA A 408 24.10 -23.71 -5.43
C ALA A 408 23.93 -23.20 -3.98
N LEU A 409 23.95 -24.10 -3.00
CA LEU A 409 23.90 -23.75 -1.57
C LEU A 409 25.11 -22.90 -1.15
N ALA A 410 26.33 -23.30 -1.52
CA ALA A 410 27.54 -22.56 -1.19
C ALA A 410 27.55 -21.16 -1.84
N SER A 411 27.12 -21.05 -3.10
CA SER A 411 27.02 -19.76 -3.80
C SER A 411 25.95 -18.87 -3.16
N ALA A 412 24.79 -19.41 -2.79
CA ALA A 412 23.74 -18.65 -2.12
C ALA A 412 24.22 -18.12 -0.76
N ALA A 413 24.90 -18.95 0.03
CA ALA A 413 25.47 -18.57 1.33
C ALA A 413 26.51 -17.44 1.20
N ALA A 414 27.42 -17.56 0.23
CA ALA A 414 28.42 -16.54 -0.04
C ALA A 414 27.80 -15.19 -0.44
N ASP A 415 26.80 -15.21 -1.33
CA ASP A 415 26.09 -13.98 -1.73
C ASP A 415 25.36 -13.34 -0.55
N VAL A 416 24.69 -14.13 0.30
CA VAL A 416 24.05 -13.62 1.52
C VAL A 416 25.12 -12.93 2.36
N MET A 417 26.18 -13.62 2.78
CA MET A 417 27.23 -13.09 3.68
C MET A 417 27.94 -11.83 3.20
N GLN A 418 27.98 -11.58 1.89
CA GLN A 418 28.66 -10.43 1.30
C GLN A 418 27.73 -9.23 1.06
N THR A 419 26.42 -9.36 1.31
CA THR A 419 25.43 -8.36 0.92
C THR A 419 24.97 -7.52 2.11
N ALA A 420 25.36 -6.24 2.15
CA ALA A 420 24.76 -5.29 3.09
C ALA A 420 23.32 -4.92 2.67
N PRO A 421 22.32 -4.96 3.59
CA PRO A 421 20.98 -4.49 3.27
C PRO A 421 20.93 -2.97 3.17
N ARG A 422 20.17 -2.45 2.21
CA ARG A 422 19.95 -1.00 2.05
C ARG A 422 18.75 -0.50 2.84
N ASP A 423 17.73 -1.34 2.98
CA ASP A 423 16.49 -1.01 3.69
C ASP A 423 15.89 -2.24 4.39
N ALA A 424 14.74 -2.04 5.06
CA ALA A 424 14.03 -3.10 5.76
C ALA A 424 13.62 -4.26 4.83
N VAL A 425 13.31 -4.00 3.56
CA VAL A 425 12.93 -5.06 2.61
C VAL A 425 14.13 -5.92 2.26
N ASP A 426 15.28 -5.31 1.98
CA ASP A 426 16.53 -6.02 1.71
C ASP A 426 16.97 -6.84 2.94
N ALA A 427 16.94 -6.24 4.13
CA ALA A 427 17.31 -6.92 5.37
C ALA A 427 16.42 -8.14 5.64
N ALA A 428 15.13 -8.00 5.38
CA ALA A 428 14.18 -9.07 5.58
C ALA A 428 14.37 -10.19 4.52
N ALA A 429 14.57 -9.83 3.25
CA ALA A 429 14.86 -10.80 2.19
C ALA A 429 16.13 -11.63 2.48
N LEU A 430 17.19 -11.00 3.00
CA LEU A 430 18.43 -11.67 3.40
C LEU A 430 18.21 -12.62 4.59
N ALA A 431 17.45 -12.22 5.60
CA ALA A 431 17.14 -13.10 6.73
C ALA A 431 16.29 -14.31 6.34
N SER A 432 15.32 -14.13 5.43
CA SER A 432 14.57 -15.24 4.83
C SER A 432 15.50 -16.18 4.06
N ALA A 433 16.40 -15.63 3.24
CA ALA A 433 17.39 -16.41 2.49
C ALA A 433 18.31 -17.22 3.40
N GLU A 434 18.83 -16.61 4.47
CA GLU A 434 19.65 -17.27 5.49
C GLU A 434 18.93 -18.49 6.09
N ALA A 435 17.70 -18.30 6.57
CA ALA A 435 16.92 -19.37 7.19
C ALA A 435 16.60 -20.51 6.21
N LEU A 436 16.32 -20.21 4.94
CA LEU A 436 16.08 -21.21 3.90
C LEU A 436 17.33 -22.00 3.54
N ILE A 437 18.51 -21.35 3.49
CA ILE A 437 19.79 -22.02 3.28
C ILE A 437 20.10 -22.97 4.43
N GLU A 438 19.93 -22.53 5.67
CA GLU A 438 20.13 -23.39 6.85
C GLU A 438 19.19 -24.59 6.85
N LEU A 439 17.91 -24.37 6.51
CA LEU A 439 16.90 -25.41 6.42
C LEU A 439 17.24 -26.44 5.34
N ALA A 440 17.62 -25.99 4.14
CA ALA A 440 17.99 -26.86 3.03
C ALA A 440 19.31 -27.60 3.31
N SER A 441 20.30 -26.93 3.89
CA SER A 441 21.58 -27.53 4.25
C SER A 441 21.44 -28.59 5.36
N ALA A 442 20.43 -28.49 6.23
CA ALA A 442 20.18 -29.46 7.29
C ALA A 442 20.00 -30.91 6.80
N VAL A 443 19.58 -31.09 5.53
CA VAL A 443 19.37 -32.41 4.92
C VAL A 443 20.47 -32.83 3.93
N VAL A 444 21.50 -31.99 3.74
CA VAL A 444 22.65 -32.26 2.87
C VAL A 444 23.86 -32.62 3.75
N PRO A 445 24.21 -33.91 3.89
CA PRO A 445 25.13 -34.38 4.92
C PRO A 445 26.62 -34.06 4.66
N GLU A 446 27.01 -33.77 3.41
CA GLU A 446 28.42 -33.63 3.06
C GLU A 446 29.01 -32.24 3.38
N HIS A 447 28.16 -31.21 3.49
CA HIS A 447 28.58 -29.82 3.77
C HIS A 447 27.52 -29.04 4.58
N PRO A 448 27.52 -29.13 5.92
CA PRO A 448 26.66 -28.28 6.73
C PRO A 448 27.11 -26.83 6.61
N ILE A 449 26.25 -25.99 6.05
CA ILE A 449 26.44 -24.56 5.91
C ILE A 449 25.75 -23.89 7.10
N VAL A 450 26.51 -23.09 7.83
CA VAL A 450 25.99 -22.17 8.84
C VAL A 450 26.23 -20.77 8.28
N VAL A 451 25.16 -19.98 8.18
CA VAL A 451 25.21 -18.61 7.71
C VAL A 451 24.78 -17.72 8.87
N SER A 452 25.61 -16.75 9.24
CA SER A 452 25.25 -15.74 10.24
C SER A 452 25.63 -14.39 9.70
N HIS A 453 24.64 -13.66 9.17
CA HIS A 453 24.87 -12.35 8.59
C HIS A 453 25.00 -11.23 9.65
N GLU A 454 24.90 -11.55 10.95
CA GLU A 454 24.84 -10.56 12.05
C GLU A 454 23.99 -9.34 11.67
N LEU A 455 22.69 -9.57 11.42
CA LEU A 455 21.71 -8.51 11.15
C LEU A 455 20.83 -8.30 12.39
N PRO A 456 21.26 -7.50 13.40
CA PRO A 456 20.46 -7.24 14.60
C PRO A 456 19.04 -6.77 14.30
N ALA A 457 18.88 -5.91 13.29
CA ALA A 457 17.58 -5.45 12.80
C ALA A 457 16.75 -6.59 12.17
N ALA A 458 17.40 -7.56 11.49
CA ALA A 458 16.71 -8.67 10.85
C ALA A 458 16.35 -9.84 11.77
N ALA A 459 16.84 -9.85 13.01
CA ALA A 459 16.22 -10.65 14.06
C ALA A 459 14.78 -10.18 14.37
N GLY A 460 14.43 -8.96 13.95
CA GLY A 460 13.09 -8.37 14.01
C GLY A 460 12.24 -8.64 12.77
N PHE A 461 12.76 -8.50 11.55
CA PHE A 461 11.95 -8.46 10.32
C PHE A 461 11.18 -9.73 9.94
N ALA A 462 10.04 -9.53 9.26
CA ALA A 462 9.46 -10.50 8.36
C ALA A 462 9.94 -10.25 6.93
N GLY A 463 10.61 -11.22 6.32
CA GLY A 463 11.13 -11.10 4.96
C GLY A 463 10.37 -11.92 3.95
N PHE A 464 9.88 -11.24 2.91
CA PHE A 464 9.15 -11.68 1.72
C PHE A 464 8.04 -12.75 1.89
N ILE A 465 8.17 -13.80 2.70
CA ILE A 465 7.07 -14.69 3.12
C ILE A 465 7.17 -15.12 4.62
N ALA A 466 8.29 -14.89 5.34
CA ALA A 466 8.48 -15.35 6.72
C ALA A 466 8.44 -14.21 7.74
N SER A 467 7.57 -14.26 8.76
CA SER A 467 7.60 -13.40 9.96
C SER A 467 8.79 -13.68 10.87
N ARG A 468 9.09 -12.77 11.83
CA ARG A 468 10.05 -13.06 12.91
C ARG A 468 9.81 -14.41 13.57
N ARG A 469 8.54 -14.71 13.83
CA ARG A 469 8.12 -15.95 14.47
C ARG A 469 8.37 -17.13 13.54
N ASP A 470 8.17 -16.94 12.24
CA ASP A 470 8.42 -17.98 11.23
C ASP A 470 9.91 -18.21 11.02
N LEU A 471 10.76 -17.16 11.05
CA LEU A 471 12.22 -17.31 11.01
C LEU A 471 12.75 -18.10 12.21
N ALA A 472 12.18 -17.88 13.41
CA ALA A 472 12.51 -18.68 14.59
C ALA A 472 12.09 -20.15 14.40
N ASP A 473 10.88 -20.40 13.89
CA ASP A 473 10.38 -21.74 13.59
C ASP A 473 11.25 -22.44 12.51
N LEU A 474 11.72 -21.71 11.48
CA LEU A 474 12.61 -22.25 10.44
C LEU A 474 13.99 -22.66 10.99
N ARG A 475 14.58 -21.85 11.87
CA ARG A 475 15.87 -22.18 12.53
C ARG A 475 15.72 -23.37 13.48
N GLU A 476 14.61 -23.44 14.22
CA GLU A 476 14.25 -24.61 15.02
C GLU A 476 14.14 -25.86 14.13
N LEU A 477 13.40 -25.78 13.03
CA LEU A 477 13.26 -26.86 12.05
C LEU A 477 14.61 -27.32 11.50
N ALA A 478 15.49 -26.40 11.11
CA ALA A 478 16.82 -26.73 10.62
C ALA A 478 17.64 -27.49 11.67
N ALA A 479 17.55 -27.10 12.95
CA ALA A 479 18.21 -27.80 14.05
C ALA A 479 17.67 -29.22 14.25
N GLN A 480 16.34 -29.39 14.24
CA GLN A 480 15.68 -30.70 14.39
C GLN A 480 16.02 -31.64 13.21
N LEU A 481 16.00 -31.13 11.98
CA LEU A 481 16.38 -31.89 10.78
C LEU A 481 17.84 -32.35 10.85
N ARG A 482 18.77 -31.50 11.32
CA ARG A 482 20.16 -31.89 11.56
C ARG A 482 20.29 -33.00 12.60
N HIS A 483 19.48 -32.95 13.66
CA HIS A 483 19.48 -33.97 14.70
C HIS A 483 19.02 -35.33 14.13
N LEU A 484 17.91 -35.33 13.39
CA LEU A 484 17.41 -36.52 12.67
C LEU A 484 18.44 -37.10 11.69
N MET A 485 19.21 -36.24 11.01
CA MET A 485 20.23 -36.69 10.06
C MET A 485 21.42 -37.37 10.73
N LYS A 486 21.82 -36.89 11.92
CA LYS A 486 22.93 -37.44 12.72
C LYS A 486 22.55 -38.69 13.51
N ALA A 487 21.28 -38.83 13.89
CA ALA A 487 20.80 -39.98 14.64
C ALA A 487 20.94 -41.27 13.82
N ALA A 488 21.80 -42.18 14.28
CA ALA A 488 22.10 -43.42 13.57
C ALA A 488 21.05 -44.52 13.80
N ARG A 489 20.47 -44.59 15.02
CA ARG A 489 19.35 -45.48 15.46
C ARG A 489 18.73 -44.90 16.75
N GLY A 490 17.42 -45.04 16.94
CA GLY A 490 16.71 -44.61 18.16
C GLY A 490 15.25 -44.26 17.89
N ASP A 491 14.46 -44.02 18.94
CA ASP A 491 13.16 -43.38 18.82
C ASP A 491 13.34 -41.93 18.38
N GLN A 492 12.75 -41.56 17.26
CA GLN A 492 12.84 -40.23 16.63
C GLN A 492 11.50 -39.49 16.68
N SER A 493 10.56 -39.99 17.48
CA SER A 493 9.22 -39.44 17.60
C SER A 493 9.20 -38.03 18.19
N GLU A 494 10.17 -37.69 19.04
CA GLU A 494 10.27 -36.35 19.65
C GLU A 494 10.64 -35.28 18.62
N GLU A 495 11.67 -35.52 17.81
CA GLU A 495 12.08 -34.60 16.75
C GLU A 495 11.01 -34.53 15.64
N GLY A 496 10.40 -35.68 15.30
CA GLY A 496 9.27 -35.75 14.38
C GLY A 496 8.09 -34.89 14.83
N ALA A 497 7.72 -34.99 16.12
CA ALA A 497 6.68 -34.17 16.73
C ALA A 497 7.03 -32.68 16.75
N ALA A 498 8.29 -32.31 17.04
CA ALA A 498 8.74 -30.92 17.00
C ALA A 498 8.64 -30.31 15.59
N ILE A 499 9.06 -31.07 14.56
CA ILE A 499 8.95 -30.64 13.16
C ILE A 499 7.48 -30.48 12.74
N ILE A 500 6.60 -31.41 13.13
CA ILE A 500 5.17 -31.30 12.87
C ILE A 500 4.60 -30.05 13.53
N ALA A 501 4.94 -29.80 14.80
CA ALA A 501 4.44 -28.63 15.52
C ALA A 501 4.87 -27.32 14.85
N ALA A 502 6.14 -27.20 14.43
CA ALA A 502 6.62 -26.04 13.71
C ALA A 502 5.94 -25.87 12.34
N TYR A 503 5.77 -26.96 11.58
CA TYR A 503 5.03 -26.95 10.32
C TYR A 503 3.58 -26.47 10.47
N GLU A 504 2.86 -26.95 11.48
CA GLU A 504 1.47 -26.52 11.72
C GLU A 504 1.39 -25.06 12.17
N ARG A 505 2.36 -24.56 12.95
CA ARG A 505 2.46 -23.12 13.28
C ARG A 505 2.64 -22.26 12.03
N LEU A 506 3.54 -22.65 11.12
CA LEU A 506 3.77 -21.95 9.85
C LEU A 506 2.50 -21.92 9.00
N LYS A 507 1.81 -23.06 8.86
CA LYS A 507 0.53 -23.14 8.16
C LYS A 507 -0.54 -22.24 8.76
N LEU A 508 -0.71 -22.28 10.08
CA LEU A 508 -1.74 -21.50 10.77
C LEU A 508 -1.56 -20.00 10.57
N ARG A 509 -0.31 -19.54 10.45
CA ARG A 509 0.02 -18.12 10.21
C ARG A 509 0.02 -17.73 8.73
N GLY A 510 -0.21 -18.67 7.81
CA GLY A 510 -0.23 -18.41 6.38
C GLY A 510 1.16 -18.34 5.72
N ALA A 511 2.23 -18.76 6.39
CA ALA A 511 3.58 -18.89 5.83
C ALA A 511 3.67 -20.11 4.88
N GLY A 512 2.91 -20.06 3.79
CA GLY A 512 2.65 -21.22 2.95
C GLY A 512 3.85 -21.68 2.13
N PHE A 513 4.78 -20.79 1.79
CA PHE A 513 6.02 -21.15 1.11
C PHE A 513 6.96 -21.93 2.05
N GLU A 514 7.16 -21.43 3.26
CA GLU A 514 7.96 -22.04 4.31
C GLU A 514 7.39 -23.41 4.68
N ALA A 515 6.06 -23.50 4.89
CA ALA A 515 5.40 -24.77 5.14
C ALA A 515 5.55 -25.75 3.98
N ALA A 516 5.46 -25.29 2.72
CA ALA A 516 5.69 -26.12 1.55
C ALA A 516 7.14 -26.62 1.47
N ALA A 517 8.11 -25.77 1.82
CA ALA A 517 9.52 -26.12 1.87
C ALA A 517 9.80 -27.18 2.94
N THR A 518 9.28 -27.01 4.15
CA THR A 518 9.37 -28.01 5.23
C THR A 518 8.82 -29.36 4.79
N ALA A 519 7.61 -29.38 4.22
CA ALA A 519 6.99 -30.62 3.78
C ALA A 519 7.79 -31.29 2.63
N ALA A 520 8.32 -30.51 1.69
CA ALA A 520 9.14 -31.03 0.61
C ALA A 520 10.45 -31.65 1.09
N LEU A 521 11.13 -31.00 2.05
CA LEU A 521 12.37 -31.52 2.63
C LEU A 521 12.15 -32.78 3.46
N VAL A 522 11.05 -32.85 4.23
CA VAL A 522 10.74 -34.09 4.95
C VAL A 522 10.37 -35.21 3.99
N ARG A 523 9.61 -34.95 2.92
CA ARG A 523 9.36 -35.98 1.89
C ARG A 523 10.65 -36.44 1.23
N TYR A 524 11.57 -35.53 0.94
CA TYR A 524 12.91 -35.86 0.46
C TYR A 524 13.64 -36.80 1.43
N LEU A 525 13.65 -36.48 2.73
CA LEU A 525 14.27 -37.31 3.77
C LEU A 525 13.63 -38.69 3.88
N THR A 526 12.30 -38.78 3.94
CA THR A 526 11.60 -40.06 4.10
C THR A 526 11.75 -40.96 2.87
N ARG A 527 11.92 -40.39 1.67
CA ARG A 527 12.28 -41.18 0.47
C ARG A 527 13.65 -41.85 0.61
N ARG A 528 14.63 -41.14 1.19
CA ARG A 528 16.00 -41.65 1.39
C ARG A 528 16.16 -42.52 2.64
N ARG A 529 15.35 -42.27 3.67
CA ARG A 529 15.32 -43.01 4.94
C ARG A 529 13.87 -43.36 5.30
N PRO A 530 13.30 -44.44 4.73
CA PRO A 530 11.90 -44.82 4.97
C PRO A 530 11.54 -45.06 6.44
N ALA A 531 12.51 -45.41 7.29
CA ALA A 531 12.31 -45.55 8.73
C ALA A 531 11.82 -44.26 9.41
N LEU A 532 12.11 -43.08 8.83
CA LEU A 532 11.64 -41.79 9.34
C LEU A 532 10.12 -41.60 9.19
N VAL A 533 9.43 -42.40 8.38
CA VAL A 533 7.97 -42.29 8.21
C VAL A 533 7.24 -42.49 9.55
N GLU A 534 7.74 -43.36 10.41
CA GLU A 534 7.14 -43.60 11.74
C GLU A 534 7.24 -42.37 12.64
N ALA A 535 8.36 -41.65 12.60
CA ALA A 535 8.58 -40.43 13.38
C ALA A 535 7.57 -39.32 13.09
N PHE A 536 7.01 -39.28 11.87
CA PHE A 536 6.02 -38.28 11.47
C PHE A 536 4.58 -38.81 11.44
N GLY A 537 4.38 -40.12 11.61
CA GLY A 537 3.09 -40.78 11.43
C GLY A 537 2.68 -40.91 9.97
N ALA A 538 2.51 -42.14 9.48
CA ALA A 538 2.30 -42.48 8.06
C ALA A 538 1.10 -41.79 7.36
N GLY A 539 0.16 -41.19 8.10
CA GLY A 539 -0.99 -40.44 7.58
C GLY A 539 -0.91 -38.92 7.70
N HIS A 540 0.21 -38.37 8.19
CA HIS A 540 0.31 -36.93 8.45
C HIS A 540 0.36 -36.14 7.13
N PRO A 541 -0.34 -34.98 7.02
CA PRO A 541 -0.35 -34.16 5.80
C PRO A 541 1.02 -33.72 5.29
N LEU A 542 2.01 -33.69 6.19
CA LEU A 542 3.40 -33.35 5.90
C LEU A 542 4.07 -34.39 4.97
N LEU A 543 3.69 -35.67 5.10
CA LEU A 543 4.18 -36.77 4.25
C LEU A 543 3.35 -36.97 2.99
N ALA A 544 2.11 -36.49 2.96
CA ALA A 544 1.23 -36.66 1.81
C ALA A 544 1.80 -35.94 0.57
N ALA A 545 1.92 -36.66 -0.55
CA ALA A 545 1.99 -36.04 -1.87
C ALA A 545 0.63 -35.40 -2.11
N ARG A 546 0.53 -34.08 -1.92
CA ARG A 546 -0.76 -33.39 -1.90
C ARG A 546 -1.47 -33.55 -3.24
N GLU A 547 -2.62 -34.23 -3.25
CA GLU A 547 -3.67 -33.98 -4.24
C GLU A 547 -4.18 -32.54 -4.01
N THR A 548 -4.15 -31.73 -5.07
CA THR A 548 -4.68 -30.37 -5.08
C THR A 548 -6.20 -30.39 -4.92
N LYS A 549 -6.68 -30.46 -3.68
CA LYS A 549 -7.99 -29.88 -3.36
C LYS A 549 -7.78 -28.43 -2.95
N PRO A 550 -8.45 -27.47 -3.63
CA PRO A 550 -8.41 -26.07 -3.22
C PRO A 550 -8.80 -26.00 -1.74
N VAL A 551 -8.11 -25.14 -1.00
CA VAL A 551 -8.45 -24.83 0.38
C VAL A 551 -9.95 -24.58 0.43
N ARG A 552 -10.69 -25.47 1.11
CA ARG A 552 -12.10 -25.23 1.40
C ARG A 552 -12.14 -23.95 2.23
N ARG A 553 -12.76 -22.91 1.65
CA ARG A 553 -13.26 -21.74 2.39
C ARG A 553 -13.89 -22.21 3.70
N ALA A 554 -13.65 -21.44 4.77
CA ALA A 554 -14.30 -21.64 6.06
C ALA A 554 -15.84 -21.83 5.90
N PRO A 555 -16.51 -22.57 6.81
CA PRO A 555 -17.89 -22.97 6.63
C PRO A 555 -18.84 -21.78 6.57
N GLN A 556 -19.81 -21.89 5.65
CA GLN A 556 -21.01 -21.08 5.39
C GLN A 556 -21.44 -20.10 6.51
N SER A 557 -21.44 -18.80 6.18
CA SER A 557 -22.31 -17.79 6.78
C SER A 557 -23.67 -17.74 6.07
N ALA A 558 -24.69 -17.27 6.78
CA ALA A 558 -26.13 -17.37 6.51
C ALA A 558 -26.58 -17.27 5.05
N THR A 559 -27.44 -18.19 4.61
CA THR A 559 -28.04 -18.18 3.26
C THR A 559 -29.07 -17.05 3.18
N LEU A 560 -28.78 -16.02 2.38
CA LEU A 560 -29.73 -14.97 2.02
C LEU A 560 -30.82 -15.54 1.09
N THR A 561 -32.04 -15.05 1.22
CA THR A 561 -33.11 -15.32 0.25
C THR A 561 -32.83 -14.58 -1.07
N LYS A 562 -33.46 -14.98 -2.17
CA LYS A 562 -33.29 -14.32 -3.48
C LYS A 562 -33.53 -12.80 -3.41
N ARG A 563 -34.52 -12.37 -2.63
CA ARG A 563 -34.87 -10.96 -2.48
C ARG A 563 -33.85 -10.18 -1.66
N GLU A 564 -33.33 -10.78 -0.59
CA GLU A 564 -32.27 -10.19 0.24
C GLU A 564 -30.96 -10.07 -0.54
N ALA A 565 -30.66 -11.04 -1.42
CA ALA A 565 -29.51 -10.97 -2.31
C ALA A 565 -29.65 -9.82 -3.35
N GLU A 566 -30.83 -9.65 -3.97
CA GLU A 566 -31.10 -8.52 -4.87
C GLU A 566 -30.94 -7.16 -4.17
N VAL A 567 -31.49 -7.02 -2.96
CA VAL A 567 -31.35 -5.80 -2.16
C VAL A 567 -29.89 -5.55 -1.79
N LEU A 568 -29.13 -6.59 -1.41
CA LEU A 568 -27.71 -6.50 -1.11
C LEU A 568 -26.88 -6.07 -2.34
N SER A 569 -27.16 -6.59 -3.53
CA SER A 569 -26.51 -6.14 -4.77
C SER A 569 -26.78 -4.67 -5.05
N LEU A 570 -28.02 -4.22 -4.89
CA LEU A 570 -28.37 -2.81 -5.11
C LEU A 570 -27.78 -1.89 -4.03
N LEU A 571 -27.63 -2.36 -2.79
CA LEU A 571 -26.87 -1.65 -1.75
C LEU A 571 -25.40 -1.49 -2.12
N ALA A 572 -24.80 -2.51 -2.75
CA ALA A 572 -23.41 -2.46 -3.22
C ALA A 572 -23.20 -1.44 -4.35
N LEU A 573 -24.24 -1.15 -5.12
CA LEU A 573 -24.27 -0.07 -6.11
C LEU A 573 -24.44 1.32 -5.47
N GLY A 574 -24.48 1.43 -4.14
CA GLY A 574 -24.63 2.70 -3.43
C GLY A 574 -26.06 3.26 -3.43
N LEU A 575 -27.06 2.48 -3.88
CA LEU A 575 -28.44 2.95 -3.99
C LEU A 575 -29.08 3.17 -2.62
N THR A 576 -29.86 4.24 -2.51
CA THR A 576 -30.69 4.55 -1.34
C THR A 576 -31.92 3.64 -1.29
N ASN A 577 -32.54 3.49 -0.12
CA ASN A 577 -33.75 2.65 0.03
C ASN A 577 -34.90 3.12 -0.88
N LYS A 578 -34.93 4.42 -1.23
CA LYS A 578 -35.90 4.98 -2.16
C LYS A 578 -35.65 4.52 -3.61
N GLU A 579 -34.39 4.52 -4.04
CA GLU A 579 -34.00 4.10 -5.40
C GLU A 579 -34.14 2.58 -5.56
N ILE A 580 -33.78 1.82 -4.53
CA ILE A 580 -33.99 0.36 -4.48
C ILE A 580 -35.49 0.04 -4.57
N ALA A 581 -36.32 0.77 -3.82
CA ALA A 581 -37.77 0.60 -3.83
C ALA A 581 -38.37 0.87 -5.22
N GLN A 582 -37.91 1.92 -5.90
CA GLN A 582 -38.33 2.22 -7.28
C GLN A 582 -37.87 1.15 -8.28
N ARG A 583 -36.64 0.64 -8.13
CA ARG A 583 -36.06 -0.34 -9.07
C ARG A 583 -36.64 -1.74 -8.90
N LEU A 584 -37.13 -2.07 -7.71
CA LEU A 584 -37.70 -3.37 -7.37
C LEU A 584 -39.24 -3.37 -7.32
N ASP A 585 -39.89 -2.26 -7.69
CA ASP A 585 -41.33 -2.00 -7.60
C ASP A 585 -41.92 -2.34 -6.21
N LEU A 586 -41.28 -1.81 -5.16
CA LEU A 586 -41.65 -2.01 -3.76
C LEU A 586 -41.95 -0.69 -3.05
N SER A 587 -42.63 -0.78 -1.90
CA SER A 587 -42.70 0.35 -0.97
C SER A 587 -41.36 0.53 -0.25
N ARG A 588 -40.96 1.77 0.02
CA ARG A 588 -39.74 2.12 0.77
C ARG A 588 -39.64 1.38 2.11
N ARG A 589 -40.78 1.21 2.80
CA ARG A 589 -40.85 0.50 4.09
C ARG A 589 -40.50 -0.99 3.95
N THR A 590 -40.87 -1.62 2.84
CA THR A 590 -40.52 -3.03 2.55
C THR A 590 -39.01 -3.17 2.35
N VAL A 591 -38.40 -2.25 1.60
CA VAL A 591 -36.94 -2.22 1.41
C VAL A 591 -36.21 -1.95 2.72
N GLU A 592 -36.69 -1.05 3.57
CA GLU A 592 -36.10 -0.84 4.91
C GLU A 592 -36.09 -2.13 5.74
N THR A 593 -37.19 -2.90 5.73
CA THR A 593 -37.26 -4.20 6.40
C THR A 593 -36.32 -5.24 5.79
N ASP A 594 -36.21 -5.30 4.46
CA ASP A 594 -35.30 -6.24 3.79
C ASP A 594 -33.82 -5.88 4.03
N VAL A 595 -33.48 -4.58 4.09
CA VAL A 595 -32.15 -4.11 4.48
C VAL A 595 -31.83 -4.50 5.92
N GLU A 596 -32.74 -4.30 6.87
CA GLU A 596 -32.55 -4.73 8.27
C GLU A 596 -32.31 -6.24 8.40
N ARG A 597 -33.04 -7.06 7.63
CA ARG A 597 -32.83 -8.52 7.59
C ARG A 597 -31.47 -8.89 7.00
N VAL A 598 -31.03 -8.22 5.94
CA VAL A 598 -29.69 -8.40 5.35
C VAL A 598 -28.61 -8.03 6.37
N LEU A 599 -28.73 -6.88 7.03
CA LEU A 599 -27.80 -6.45 8.09
C LEU A 599 -27.74 -7.47 9.23
N GLY A 600 -28.89 -7.95 9.70
CA GLY A 600 -28.98 -8.95 10.77
C GLY A 600 -28.37 -10.30 10.37
N LYS A 601 -28.63 -10.79 9.16
CA LYS A 601 -28.08 -12.07 8.66
C LYS A 601 -26.57 -12.02 8.40
N LEU A 602 -26.05 -10.84 8.07
CA LEU A 602 -24.61 -10.60 7.89
C LEU A 602 -23.92 -10.09 9.16
N ASN A 603 -24.65 -10.01 10.29
CA ASN A 603 -24.16 -9.45 11.55
C ASN A 603 -23.46 -8.08 11.39
N ALA A 604 -24.01 -7.23 10.53
CA ALA A 604 -23.41 -5.97 10.13
C ALA A 604 -24.14 -4.79 10.77
N ALA A 605 -23.37 -3.91 11.43
CA ALA A 605 -23.91 -2.70 12.08
C ALA A 605 -24.27 -1.58 11.10
N SER A 606 -23.89 -1.68 9.83
CA SER A 606 -24.16 -0.66 8.80
C SER A 606 -24.21 -1.27 7.41
N ARG A 607 -24.86 -0.57 6.46
CA ARG A 607 -24.95 -0.96 5.05
C ARG A 607 -23.58 -1.18 4.40
N THR A 608 -22.62 -0.31 4.71
CA THR A 608 -21.26 -0.40 4.18
C THR A 608 -20.55 -1.64 4.73
N ARG A 609 -20.72 -1.94 6.03
CA ARG A 609 -20.20 -3.18 6.61
C ARG A 609 -20.87 -4.41 6.02
N ALA A 610 -22.18 -4.37 5.73
CA ALA A 610 -22.87 -5.51 5.10
C ALA A 610 -22.38 -5.77 3.67
N VAL A 611 -22.14 -4.72 2.89
CA VAL A 611 -21.55 -4.85 1.54
C VAL A 611 -20.11 -5.35 1.63
N ALA A 612 -19.29 -4.78 2.51
CA ALA A 612 -17.91 -5.22 2.72
C ALA A 612 -17.85 -6.68 3.18
N GLU A 613 -18.73 -7.07 4.12
CA GLU A 613 -18.86 -8.44 4.59
C GLU A 613 -19.33 -9.38 3.48
N ALA A 614 -20.31 -8.98 2.68
CA ALA A 614 -20.78 -9.76 1.54
C ALA A 614 -19.71 -9.95 0.45
N ILE A 615 -18.85 -8.96 0.22
CA ILE A 615 -17.68 -9.08 -0.68
C ILE A 615 -16.65 -10.02 -0.05
N ARG A 616 -16.37 -9.86 1.25
CA ARG A 616 -15.42 -10.70 2.00
C ARG A 616 -15.83 -12.17 2.02
N THR A 617 -17.13 -12.47 2.15
CA THR A 617 -17.67 -13.83 2.17
C THR A 617 -18.02 -14.37 0.77
N GLY A 618 -17.86 -13.57 -0.28
CA GLY A 618 -18.13 -13.97 -1.67
C GLY A 618 -19.62 -14.10 -2.02
N LEU A 619 -20.50 -13.44 -1.26
CA LEU A 619 -21.92 -13.28 -1.58
C LEU A 619 -22.16 -12.22 -2.68
N LEU A 620 -21.22 -11.30 -2.84
CA LEU A 620 -21.12 -10.40 -3.98
C LEU A 620 -19.77 -10.61 -4.70
N PRO A 621 -19.75 -10.66 -6.04
CA PRO A 621 -18.50 -10.67 -6.79
C PRO A 621 -17.81 -9.30 -6.67
N ALA A 622 -16.47 -9.30 -6.62
CA ALA A 622 -15.67 -8.08 -6.51
C ALA A 622 -15.73 -7.17 -7.76
N THR A 623 -16.53 -7.53 -8.77
CA THR A 623 -16.61 -6.91 -10.10
C THR A 623 -17.90 -6.13 -10.39
N ASP A 624 -18.91 -6.15 -9.51
CA ASP A 624 -20.21 -5.50 -9.79
C ASP A 624 -20.32 -4.03 -9.33
N LEU A 625 -19.19 -3.32 -9.20
CA LEU A 625 -19.19 -1.87 -9.00
C LEU A 625 -19.21 -1.18 -10.38
N PRO A 626 -20.12 -0.23 -10.63
CA PRO A 626 -20.28 0.37 -11.95
C PRO A 626 -19.06 1.21 -12.32
N SER A 627 -18.48 0.93 -13.48
CA SER A 627 -17.69 1.89 -14.25
C SER A 627 -18.58 3.09 -14.59
N SER A 628 -18.18 4.29 -14.18
CA SER A 628 -18.88 5.54 -14.48
C SER A 628 -18.68 6.01 -15.93
N SER A 629 -19.03 5.15 -16.88
CA SER A 629 -19.08 5.46 -18.31
C SER A 629 -20.41 4.98 -18.85
N ASP A 630 -21.46 5.79 -18.64
CA ASP A 630 -22.68 5.85 -19.46
C ASP A 630 -23.60 6.91 -18.82
N ASP A 631 -23.45 8.16 -19.28
CA ASP A 631 -24.52 9.15 -19.48
C ASP A 631 -23.92 10.53 -19.77
N GLU A 632 -23.41 10.73 -21.01
CA GLU A 632 -23.19 12.07 -21.57
C GLU A 632 -23.42 12.08 -23.10
N GLN A 633 -24.53 11.47 -23.54
CA GLN A 633 -25.08 11.69 -24.89
C GLN A 633 -26.61 11.77 -24.84
N SER A 634 -27.16 12.93 -24.45
CA SER A 634 -28.38 13.49 -25.05
C SER A 634 -28.67 14.89 -24.49
N ALA A 635 -28.77 15.85 -25.43
CA ALA A 635 -29.29 17.23 -25.32
C ALA A 635 -28.46 18.28 -24.54
#